data_AF-A0A519ZQM2-F1
#
_entry.id   AF-A0A519ZQM2-F1
#
_cell.length_a   1.000
_cell.length_b   1.000
_cell.length_c   1.000
_cell.angle_alpha   90.00
_cell.angle_beta   90.00
_cell.angle_gamma   90.00
#
_symmetry.space_group_name_H-M   'P 1'
#
loop_
_entity.id
_entity.type
_entity.pdbx_description
1 polymer ?
#
loop_
_entity_poly.entity_id
_entity_poly.type
_entity_poly.pdbx_seq_one_letter_code
_entity_poly.pdbx_strand_id
1 'polypeptide(L)' 'AQLMSEGKTVLRRDQVMEGIAEMIPEIQVEATFPDGTKLVTVHQPIA' A
#
# COMPACT_ATOMS: atom_id res chain seq x y z
N ALA A 1 9.18 5.13 -6.50
CA ALA A 1 8.20 4.50 -7.42
C ALA A 1 8.03 3.02 -7.14
N GLN A 2 9.11 2.25 -6.97
CA GLN A 2 9.05 0.80 -6.71
C GLN A 2 8.08 0.42 -5.57
N LEU A 3 8.18 1.07 -4.41
CA LEU A 3 7.30 0.81 -3.26
C LEU A 3 5.80 1.05 -3.52
N MET A 4 5.45 1.98 -4.41
CA MET A 4 4.05 2.24 -4.78
C MET A 4 3.45 1.07 -5.55
N SER A 5 4.27 0.36 -6.33
CA SER A 5 3.86 -0.83 -7.08
C SER A 5 3.92 -2.08 -6.22
N GLU A 6 5.01 -2.27 -5.46
CA GLU A 6 5.20 -3.44 -4.59
C GLU A 6 4.16 -3.50 -3.47
N GLY A 7 3.76 -2.34 -2.93
CA GLY A 7 2.73 -2.24 -1.90
C GLY A 7 1.39 -2.87 -2.29
N LYS A 8 1.09 -2.98 -3.59
CA LYS A 8 -0.14 -3.62 -4.11
C LYS A 8 -0.07 -5.15 -4.16
N THR A 9 1.10 -5.72 -3.89
CA THR A 9 1.36 -7.16 -4.02
C THR A 9 1.53 -7.87 -2.68
N VAL A 10 1.53 -7.11 -1.58
CA VAL A 10 1.76 -7.63 -0.22
C VAL A 10 0.59 -8.48 0.26
N LEU A 11 -0.64 -8.05 -0.03
CA LEU A 11 -1.85 -8.77 0.33
C LEU A 11 -2.77 -8.92 -0.89
N ARG A 12 -3.38 -10.10 -0.99
CA ARG A 12 -4.45 -10.44 -1.93
C ARG A 12 -5.80 -10.45 -1.22
N ARG A 13 -6.89 -10.29 -1.98
CA ARG A 13 -8.28 -10.33 -1.49
C ARG A 13 -8.62 -11.60 -0.70
N ASP A 14 -8.00 -12.73 -1.01
CA ASP A 14 -8.20 -14.01 -0.32
C ASP A 14 -7.47 -14.10 1.04
N GLN A 15 -6.62 -13.13 1.37
CA GLN A 15 -5.87 -13.06 2.62
C GLN A 15 -6.53 -12.14 3.66
N VAL A 16 -7.68 -11.57 3.34
CA VAL A 16 -8.43 -10.64 4.21
C VAL A 16 -9.90 -11.06 4.32
N MET A 17 -10.59 -10.54 5.33
CA MET A 17 -12.03 -10.74 5.46
C MET A 17 -12.80 -10.02 4.35
N GLU A 18 -14.01 -10.50 4.04
CA GLU A 18 -14.90 -9.87 3.05
C GLU A 18 -15.09 -8.38 3.35
N GLY A 19 -15.02 -7.55 2.31
CA GLY A 19 -15.18 -6.09 2.40
C GLY A 19 -13.93 -5.32 2.83
N ILE A 20 -12.89 -5.98 3.36
CA ILE A 20 -11.67 -5.28 3.83
C ILE A 20 -10.91 -4.62 2.67
N ALA A 21 -10.86 -5.25 1.50
CA ALA A 21 -10.19 -4.68 0.33
C ALA A 21 -10.85 -3.37 -0.13
N GLU A 22 -12.18 -3.29 -0.06
CA GLU A 22 -12.96 -2.10 -0.40
C GLU A 22 -12.85 -1.00 0.67
N MET A 23 -12.67 -1.37 1.94
CA MET A 23 -12.50 -0.43 3.05
C MET A 23 -11.16 0.31 3.03
N ILE A 24 -10.15 -0.20 2.32
CA ILE A 24 -8.80 0.37 2.28
C ILE A 24 -8.50 0.85 0.85
N PRO A 25 -8.99 2.04 0.45
CA PRO A 25 -8.75 2.59 -0.89
C PRO A 25 -7.31 3.06 -1.08
N GLU A 26 -6.62 3.44 -0.01
CA GLU A 26 -5.20 3.77 -0.03
C GLU A 26 -4.54 3.62 1.34
N ILE A 27 -3.21 3.47 1.34
CA ILE A 27 -2.35 3.53 2.52
C ILE A 27 -1.30 4.60 2.28
N GLN A 28 -1.07 5.43 3.31
CA GLN A 28 -0.04 6.46 3.31
C GLN A 28 0.95 6.20 4.44
N VAL A 29 2.25 6.29 4.13
CA VAL A 29 3.31 6.15 5.14
C VAL A 29 4.48 7.07 4.82
N GLU A 30 5.07 7.68 5.84
CA GLU A 30 6.35 8.38 5.70
C GLU A 30 7.49 7.43 6.01
N ALA A 31 8.50 7.42 5.15
CA ALA A 31 9.71 6.66 5.37
C ALA A 31 10.93 7.50 5.03
N THR A 32 12.04 7.26 5.73
CA THR A 32 13.33 7.87 5.43
C THR A 32 14.02 7.10 4.31
N PHE A 33 14.19 7.75 3.17
CA PHE A 33 14.99 7.26 2.05
C PHE A 33 16.41 7.83 2.13
N PRO A 34 17.38 7.29 1.37
CA PRO A 34 18.73 7.83 1.30
C PRO A 34 18.79 9.33 0.92
N ASP A 35 17.75 9.86 0.27
CA ASP A 35 17.63 11.25 -0.14
C ASP A 35 16.63 12.07 0.70
N GLY A 36 16.21 11.54 1.86
CA GLY A 36 15.36 12.24 2.82
C GLY A 36 14.02 11.54 3.08
N THR A 37 13.23 12.12 3.98
CA THR A 37 11.89 11.61 4.30
C THR A 37 10.93 11.88 3.16
N LYS A 38 10.17 10.86 2.76
CA LYS A 38 9.17 10.96 1.71
C LYS A 38 7.87 10.29 2.14
N LEU A 39 6.76 10.88 1.72
CA LEU A 39 5.44 10.27 1.79
C LEU A 39 5.29 9.25 0.64
N VAL A 40 4.93 8.03 0.99
CA VAL A 40 4.58 6.96 0.06
C VAL A 40 3.08 6.72 0.15
N THR A 41 2.40 6.85 -0.99
CA THR A 41 0.97 6.54 -1.12
C THR A 41 0.81 5.32 -2.02
N VAL A 42 0.10 4.31 -1.51
CA VAL A 42 -0.27 3.11 -2.27
C VAL A 42 -1.78 3.10 -2.43
N HIS A 43 -2.26 3.37 -3.65
CA HIS A 43 -3.68 3.27 -3.98
C HIS A 43 -4.06 1.82 -4.27
N GLN A 44 -5.18 1.37 -3.71
CA GLN A 44 -5.71 0.01 -3.80
C GLN A 44 -4.63 -1.04 -3.45
N PRO A 45 -4.17 -1.08 -2.19
CA PRO A 45 -3.05 -1.91 -1.77
C PRO A 45 -3.36 -3.42 -1.71
N ILE A 46 -4.64 -3.81 -1.79
CA ILE A 46 -5.08 -5.21 -1.72
C ILE A 46 -5.67 -5.61 -3.08
N ALA A 47 -5.02 -6.52 -3.78
CA ALA A 47 -5.39 -6.97 -5.13
C ALA A 47 -6.42 -8.11 -5.12
#